data_AF-A0A382XD66-F1
#
_entry.id   AF-A0A382XD66-F1
#
_cell.length_a   1.000
_cell.length_b   1.000
_cell.length_c   1.000
_cell.angle_alpha   90.00
_cell.angle_beta   90.00
_cell.angle_gamma   90.00
#
_symmetry.space_group_name_H-M   'P 1'
#
loop_
_entity.id
_entity.type
_entity.pdbx_description
1 polymer ?
#
loop_
_entity_poly.entity_id
_entity_poly.type
_entity_poly.pdbx_seq_one_letter_code
_entity_poly.pdbx_strand_id
1 'polypeptide(L)'
;MGGDGAPSAGILGALDAHGTLPESIHVTLVGDESIILNNVSNNLPDNFSICHAPEKVTMEDKASRILKTKPESSIVKGLKLVKQKKADAFISAGSTGAVMATALLLLGRINGVKRPALGAYIPTSIGGKILCDVGANPEVRPI
;
A
#
# COMPACT_ATOMS: atom_id res chain seq x y z
N MET A 1 6.24 5.19 -3.99
CA MET A 1 7.48 5.65 -3.30
C MET A 1 8.22 4.58 -2.52
N GLY A 2 7.57 3.51 -2.05
CA GLY A 2 8.23 2.38 -1.38
C GLY A 2 8.57 1.23 -2.33
N GLY A 3 9.56 0.41 -1.96
CA GLY A 3 10.11 -0.68 -2.76
C GLY A 3 11.48 -0.35 -3.36
N ASP A 4 12.26 -1.37 -3.69
CA ASP A 4 13.64 -1.21 -4.18
C ASP A 4 13.70 -0.55 -5.57
N GLY A 5 12.77 -0.88 -6.45
CA GLY A 5 12.61 -0.25 -7.77
C GLY A 5 11.79 1.04 -7.77
N ALA A 6 11.55 1.65 -6.61
CA ALA A 6 10.67 2.80 -6.51
C ALA A 6 11.32 4.11 -7.01
N PRO A 7 10.54 5.04 -7.57
CA PRO A 7 9.10 4.93 -7.79
C PRO A 7 8.72 4.25 -9.12
N SER A 8 9.68 4.12 -10.04
CA SER A 8 9.45 3.70 -11.43
C SER A 8 8.75 2.35 -11.54
N ALA A 9 9.19 1.32 -10.81
CA ALA A 9 8.60 -0.02 -10.89
C ALA A 9 7.11 -0.04 -10.50
N GLY A 10 6.73 0.71 -9.46
CA GLY A 10 5.34 0.81 -9.04
C GLY A 10 4.46 1.58 -10.02
N ILE A 11 5.01 2.63 -10.64
CA ILE A 11 4.32 3.43 -11.67
C ILE A 11 4.12 2.61 -12.93
N LEU A 12 5.19 1.99 -13.45
CA LEU A 12 5.14 1.15 -14.65
C LEU A 12 4.20 -0.04 -14.44
N GLY A 13 4.27 -0.73 -13.30
CA GLY A 13 3.35 -1.83 -13.01
C GLY A 13 1.87 -1.39 -12.94
N ALA A 14 1.60 -0.17 -12.46
CA ALA A 14 0.24 0.37 -12.49
C ALA A 14 -0.22 0.69 -13.92
N LEU A 15 0.65 1.27 -14.74
CA LEU A 15 0.38 1.56 -16.15
C LEU A 15 0.23 0.29 -16.99
N ASP A 16 1.06 -0.73 -16.76
CA ASP A 16 0.95 -2.03 -17.43
C ASP A 16 -0.36 -2.72 -17.06
N ALA A 17 -0.78 -2.62 -15.79
CA ALA A 17 -2.05 -3.17 -15.35
C ALA A 17 -3.26 -2.48 -15.99
N HIS A 18 -3.16 -1.20 -16.38
CA HIS A 18 -4.25 -0.46 -17.02
C HIS A 18 -4.86 -1.22 -18.21
N GLY A 19 -4.03 -1.84 -19.06
CA GLY A 19 -4.50 -2.60 -20.22
C GLY A 19 -5.26 -3.89 -19.91
N THR A 20 -5.25 -4.34 -18.65
CA THR A 20 -5.90 -5.59 -18.19
C THR A 20 -6.99 -5.35 -17.15
N LEU A 21 -7.01 -4.17 -16.53
CA LEU A 21 -7.99 -3.82 -15.51
C LEU A 21 -9.32 -3.42 -16.16
N PRO A 22 -10.47 -3.75 -15.54
CA PRO A 22 -11.75 -3.20 -15.96
C PRO A 22 -11.74 -1.67 -15.91
N GLU A 23 -12.43 -1.01 -16.85
CA GLU A 23 -12.53 0.46 -16.92
C GLU A 23 -13.10 1.09 -15.63
N SER A 24 -13.89 0.33 -14.86
CA SER A 24 -14.42 0.77 -13.56
C SER A 24 -13.35 0.97 -12.48
N ILE A 25 -12.16 0.38 -12.65
CA ILE A 25 -11.07 0.54 -11.69
C ILE A 25 -10.37 1.86 -11.95
N HIS A 26 -10.30 2.69 -10.91
CA HIS A 26 -9.53 3.92 -10.90
C HIS A 26 -8.27 3.74 -10.06
N VAL A 27 -7.15 4.28 -10.54
CA VAL A 27 -5.85 4.14 -9.88
C VAL A 27 -5.39 5.51 -9.41
N THR A 28 -5.12 5.64 -8.11
CA THR A 28 -4.47 6.84 -7.55
C THR A 28 -3.02 6.52 -7.21
N LEU A 29 -2.09 7.16 -7.92
CA LEU A 29 -0.66 7.13 -7.62
C LEU A 29 -0.37 8.06 -6.43
N VAL A 30 0.11 7.51 -5.32
CA VAL A 30 0.40 8.29 -4.10
C VAL A 30 1.91 8.45 -3.92
N GLY A 31 2.40 9.68 -3.97
CA GLY A 31 3.84 9.98 -3.89
C GLY A 31 4.16 11.41 -4.25
N ASP A 32 5.45 11.74 -4.29
CA ASP A 32 5.88 13.05 -4.75
C ASP A 32 5.48 13.23 -6.21
N GLU A 33 4.57 14.17 -6.45
CA GLU A 33 3.98 14.44 -7.76
C GLU A 33 5.03 14.79 -8.81
N SER A 34 6.03 15.60 -8.45
CA SER A 34 7.10 15.97 -9.38
C SER A 34 7.89 14.74 -9.84
N ILE A 35 8.17 13.83 -8.91
CA ILE A 35 8.89 12.59 -9.20
C ILE A 35 8.01 11.64 -10.03
N ILE A 36 6.71 11.53 -9.72
CA ILE A 36 5.77 10.71 -10.49
C ILE A 36 5.67 11.21 -11.93
N LEU A 37 5.46 12.52 -12.12
CA LEU A 37 5.32 13.12 -13.45
C LEU A 37 6.57 12.93 -14.31
N ASN A 38 7.77 12.99 -13.71
CA ASN A 38 9.02 12.72 -14.41
C ASN A 38 9.18 11.25 -14.85
N ASN A 39 8.39 10.32 -14.29
CA ASN A 39 8.45 8.89 -14.59
C ASN A 39 7.31 8.42 -15.51
N VAL A 40 6.40 9.31 -15.92
CA VAL A 40 5.31 8.98 -16.84
C VAL A 40 5.49 9.72 -18.17
N SER A 41 5.18 9.05 -19.27
CA SER A 41 5.32 9.61 -20.62
C SER A 41 4.18 10.59 -20.92
N ASN A 42 4.29 11.82 -20.42
CA ASN A 42 3.46 13.01 -20.68
C ASN A 42 1.93 12.92 -20.62
N ASN A 43 1.29 11.74 -20.50
CA ASN A 43 -0.15 11.60 -20.29
C ASN A 43 -0.43 10.35 -19.44
N LEU A 44 -1.10 10.54 -18.32
CA LEU A 44 -1.72 9.46 -17.56
C LEU A 44 -3.05 9.06 -18.25
N PRO A 45 -3.47 7.80 -18.16
CA PRO A 45 -4.82 7.40 -18.59
C PRO A 45 -5.92 8.15 -17.80
N ASP A 46 -7.12 8.27 -18.38
CA ASP A 46 -8.22 9.05 -17.78
C ASP A 46 -8.66 8.54 -16.40
N ASN A 47 -8.52 7.23 -16.14
CA ASN A 47 -8.85 6.62 -14.84
C ASN A 47 -7.68 6.66 -13.84
N PHE A 48 -6.63 7.43 -14.13
CA PHE A 48 -5.48 7.64 -13.23
C PHE A 48 -5.51 9.03 -12.60
N SER A 49 -5.10 9.10 -11.34
CA SER A 49 -4.96 10.35 -10.59
C SER A 49 -3.68 10.33 -9.77
N ILE A 50 -3.19 11.51 -9.37
CA ILE A 50 -2.04 11.63 -8.46
C ILE A 50 -2.52 12.23 -7.14
N CYS A 51 -2.09 11.63 -6.03
CA CYS A 51 -2.19 12.23 -4.69
C CYS A 51 -0.78 12.59 -4.21
N HIS A 52 -0.47 13.89 -4.24
CA HIS A 52 0.83 14.40 -3.81
C HIS A 52 1.15 14.02 -2.36
N ALA A 53 2.30 13.37 -2.14
CA ALA A 53 2.80 12.92 -0.84
C ALA A 53 4.33 13.08 -0.80
N PRO A 54 4.85 14.22 -0.30
CA PRO A 54 6.26 14.56 -0.43
C PRO A 54 7.16 13.76 0.52
N GLU A 55 6.61 13.16 1.59
CA GLU A 55 7.40 12.42 2.55
C GLU A 55 7.57 10.94 2.15
N LYS A 56 8.78 10.41 2.37
CA LYS A 56 9.09 8.99 2.18
C LYS A 56 9.36 8.30 3.51
N VAL A 57 8.71 7.16 3.72
CA VAL A 57 9.05 6.24 4.81
C VAL A 57 10.26 5.40 4.38
N THR A 58 11.27 5.33 5.24
CA THR A 58 12.50 4.55 5.07
C THR A 58 12.49 3.34 5.99
N MET A 59 13.47 2.44 5.86
CA MET A 59 13.55 1.23 6.68
C MET A 59 13.98 1.50 8.13
N GLU A 60 14.60 2.67 8.37
CA GLU A 60 15.04 3.13 9.68
C GLU A 60 13.91 3.79 10.49
N ASP A 61 12.80 4.13 9.84
CA ASP A 61 11.66 4.73 10.51
C ASP A 61 11.00 3.75 11.48
N LYS A 62 10.69 4.25 12.68
CA LYS A 62 9.92 3.49 13.66
C LYS A 62 8.46 3.40 13.19
N ALA A 63 8.04 2.22 12.75
CA ALA A 63 6.70 1.95 12.22
C ALA A 63 5.55 2.51 13.06
N SER A 64 5.64 2.38 14.39
CA SER A 64 4.62 2.86 15.34
C SER A 64 4.48 4.38 15.43
N ARG A 65 5.41 5.15 14.87
CA ARG A 65 5.45 6.62 14.95
C ARG A 65 5.18 7.32 13.63
N ILE A 66 5.07 6.60 12.52
CA ILE A 66 4.95 7.16 11.17
C ILE A 66 3.80 8.16 11.05
N LEU A 67 2.62 7.86 11.64
CA LEU A 67 1.48 8.78 11.65
C LEU A 67 1.79 10.15 12.25
N LYS A 68 2.71 10.20 13.22
CA LYS A 68 3.13 11.43 13.90
C LYS A 68 4.34 12.08 13.24
N THR A 69 5.32 11.29 12.80
CA THR A 69 6.60 11.80 12.31
C THR A 69 6.60 12.09 10.82
N LYS A 70 5.77 11.38 10.04
CA LYS A 70 5.66 11.51 8.58
C LYS A 70 4.19 11.51 8.13
N PRO A 71 3.37 12.46 8.59
CA PRO A 71 1.93 12.49 8.35
C PRO A 71 1.53 12.72 6.88
N GLU A 72 2.46 13.22 6.06
CA GLU A 72 2.32 13.48 4.63
C GLU A 72 3.04 12.42 3.76
N SER A 73 3.42 11.29 4.37
CA SER A 73 4.01 10.18 3.62
C SER A 73 3.02 9.47 2.72
N SER A 74 3.52 8.89 1.62
CA SER A 74 2.70 8.12 0.68
C SER A 74 1.89 6.99 1.35
N ILE A 75 2.45 6.32 2.36
CA ILE A 75 1.73 5.30 3.15
C ILE A 75 0.57 5.93 3.92
N VAL A 76 0.81 7.05 4.63
CA VAL A 76 -0.23 7.70 5.44
C VAL A 76 -1.31 8.31 4.55
N LYS A 77 -0.95 9.03 3.48
CA LYS A 77 -1.92 9.65 2.58
C LYS A 77 -2.75 8.61 1.84
N GLY A 78 -2.14 7.54 1.34
CA GLY A 78 -2.86 6.44 0.69
C GLY A 78 -3.87 5.78 1.63
N LEU A 79 -3.47 5.46 2.86
CA LEU A 79 -4.39 4.91 3.85
C LEU A 79 -5.48 5.91 4.29
N LYS A 80 -5.19 7.23 4.33
CA LYS A 80 -6.20 8.27 4.57
C LYS A 80 -7.26 8.29 3.46
N LEU A 81 -6.90 8.07 2.20
CA LEU A 81 -7.88 7.96 1.10
C LEU A 81 -8.85 6.80 1.36
N VAL A 82 -8.34 5.63 1.78
CA VAL A 82 -9.17 4.48 2.16
C VAL A 82 -10.07 4.81 3.35
N LYS A 83 -9.51 5.42 4.41
CA LYS A 83 -10.28 5.84 5.59
C LYS A 83 -11.42 6.79 5.24
N GLN A 84 -11.20 7.68 4.28
CA GLN A 84 -12.16 8.68 3.80
C GLN A 84 -13.11 8.13 2.73
N LYS A 85 -13.04 6.82 2.40
CA LYS A 85 -13.83 6.17 1.33
C LYS A 85 -13.63 6.83 -0.04
N LYS A 86 -12.44 7.38 -0.29
CA LYS A 86 -12.00 7.88 -1.60
C LYS A 86 -11.24 6.82 -2.39
N ALA A 87 -10.91 5.70 -1.76
CA ALA A 87 -10.32 4.52 -2.37
C ALA A 87 -10.82 3.28 -1.63
N ASP A 88 -10.97 2.16 -2.34
CA ASP A 88 -11.42 0.89 -1.76
C ASP A 88 -10.27 0.04 -1.21
N ALA A 89 -9.08 0.21 -1.76
CA ALA A 89 -7.89 -0.55 -1.40
C ALA A 89 -6.63 0.30 -1.45
N PHE A 90 -5.58 -0.16 -0.76
CA PHE A 90 -4.25 0.44 -0.78
C PHE A 90 -3.19 -0.65 -0.97
N ILE A 91 -2.23 -0.39 -1.85
CA ILE A 91 -1.14 -1.31 -2.20
C ILE A 91 0.19 -0.57 -2.00
N SER A 92 1.17 -1.23 -1.40
CA SER A 92 2.50 -0.66 -1.19
C SER A 92 3.56 -1.76 -1.15
N ALA A 93 4.67 -1.52 -1.87
CA ALA A 93 5.90 -2.29 -1.78
C ALA A 93 6.91 -1.71 -0.75
N GLY A 94 6.48 -0.73 0.05
CA GLY A 94 7.28 -0.18 1.16
C GLY A 94 7.36 -1.10 2.37
N SER A 95 7.99 -0.61 3.45
CA SER A 95 8.16 -1.37 4.71
C SER A 95 6.86 -2.03 5.19
N THR A 96 6.84 -3.36 5.27
CA THR A 96 5.68 -4.15 5.72
C THR A 96 5.19 -3.71 7.10
N GLY A 97 6.12 -3.53 8.04
CA GLY A 97 5.80 -3.08 9.40
C GLY A 97 5.20 -1.68 9.42
N ALA A 98 5.71 -0.77 8.58
CA ALA A 98 5.16 0.58 8.44
C ALA A 98 3.73 0.58 7.90
N VAL A 99 3.47 -0.19 6.83
CA VAL A 99 2.13 -0.32 6.23
C VAL A 99 1.17 -0.93 7.25
N MET A 100 1.54 -2.05 7.86
CA MET A 100 0.70 -2.75 8.82
C MET A 100 0.37 -1.89 10.04
N ALA A 101 1.38 -1.26 10.66
CA ALA A 101 1.17 -0.42 11.85
C ALA A 101 0.29 0.79 11.52
N THR A 102 0.55 1.47 10.40
CA THR A 102 -0.23 2.64 9.98
C THR A 102 -1.67 2.25 9.64
N ALA A 103 -1.87 1.14 8.92
CA ALA A 103 -3.21 0.66 8.57
C ALA A 103 -4.01 0.28 9.82
N LEU A 104 -3.39 -0.44 10.76
CA LEU A 104 -4.05 -0.83 12.01
C LEU A 104 -4.46 0.38 12.85
N LEU A 105 -3.58 1.38 12.99
CA LEU A 105 -3.86 2.58 13.77
C LEU A 105 -4.90 3.50 13.10
N LEU A 106 -4.89 3.59 11.77
CA LEU A 106 -5.74 4.53 11.03
C LEU A 106 -7.09 3.92 10.62
N LEU A 107 -7.06 2.74 10.00
CA LEU A 107 -8.26 2.06 9.51
C LEU A 107 -8.96 1.29 10.63
N GLY A 108 -8.19 0.72 11.55
CA GLY A 108 -8.69 -0.19 12.58
C GLY A 108 -8.79 -1.62 12.05
N ARG A 109 -9.58 -2.44 12.74
CA ARG A 109 -9.83 -3.84 12.37
C ARG A 109 -11.31 -4.02 12.06
N ILE A 110 -11.62 -5.09 11.35
CA ILE A 110 -13.00 -5.58 11.20
C ILE A 110 -13.56 -5.94 12.59
N ASN A 111 -14.84 -5.64 12.81
CA ASN A 111 -15.50 -5.94 14.09
C ASN A 111 -15.43 -7.45 14.39
N GLY A 112 -15.15 -7.80 15.64
CA GLY A 112 -14.93 -9.19 16.08
C GLY A 112 -13.53 -9.75 15.78
N VAL A 113 -12.73 -9.12 14.90
CA VAL A 113 -11.35 -9.56 14.63
C VAL A 113 -10.40 -9.03 15.71
N LYS A 114 -9.85 -9.94 16.51
CA LYS A 114 -8.93 -9.60 17.62
C LYS A 114 -7.59 -9.05 17.12
N ARG A 115 -7.02 -9.57 16.04
CA ARG A 115 -5.74 -9.10 15.48
C ARG A 115 -5.74 -9.29 13.97
N PRO A 116 -5.20 -8.35 13.17
CA PRO A 116 -4.94 -8.61 11.76
C PRO A 116 -3.83 -9.67 11.63
N ALA A 117 -3.79 -10.37 10.51
CA ALA A 117 -2.75 -11.34 10.20
C ALA A 117 -2.18 -11.07 8.81
N LEU A 118 -0.92 -11.43 8.58
CA LEU A 118 -0.29 -11.33 7.27
C LEU A 118 -0.48 -12.66 6.54
N GLY A 119 -1.17 -12.62 5.41
CA GLY A 119 -1.37 -13.78 4.55
C GLY A 119 -0.44 -13.73 3.34
N ALA A 120 0.29 -14.81 3.10
CA ALA A 120 1.10 -15.00 1.89
C ALA A 120 0.49 -16.09 1.01
N TYR A 121 0.33 -15.80 -0.28
CA TYR A 121 -0.03 -16.81 -1.26
C TYR A 121 1.22 -17.57 -1.71
N ILE A 122 1.19 -18.89 -1.53
CA ILE A 122 2.27 -19.81 -1.92
C ILE A 122 1.75 -20.69 -3.06
N PRO A 123 2.32 -20.56 -4.27
CA PRO A 123 1.98 -21.44 -5.38
C PRO A 123 2.49 -22.87 -5.12
N THR A 124 1.71 -23.85 -5.54
CA THR A 124 2.00 -25.29 -5.44
C THR A 124 1.65 -25.97 -6.78
N SER A 125 2.05 -27.23 -6.95
CA SER A 125 1.72 -28.00 -8.16
C SER A 125 0.22 -28.24 -8.37
N ILE A 126 -0.60 -28.10 -7.31
CA ILE A 126 -2.05 -28.32 -7.33
C ILE A 126 -2.85 -27.02 -7.12
N GLY A 127 -2.26 -25.87 -7.46
CA GLY A 127 -2.85 -24.55 -7.27
C GLY A 127 -2.18 -23.78 -6.13
N GLY A 128 -2.88 -22.90 -5.45
CA GLY A 128 -2.31 -22.07 -4.39
C GLY A 128 -2.73 -22.45 -2.98
N LYS A 129 -1.87 -22.16 -2.00
CA LYS A 129 -2.21 -22.18 -0.57
C LYS A 129 -1.94 -20.81 0.04
N ILE A 130 -2.71 -20.43 1.06
CA ILE A 130 -2.44 -19.23 1.85
C ILE A 130 -1.80 -19.67 3.16
N LEU A 131 -0.59 -19.18 3.42
CA LEU A 131 0.04 -19.28 4.73
C LEU A 131 -0.28 -18.01 5.53
N CYS A 132 -0.82 -18.17 6.73
CA CYS A 132 -1.26 -17.08 7.60
C CYS A 132 -1.22 -17.58 9.05
N ASP A 133 -0.55 -16.94 10.00
CA ASP A 133 0.16 -15.65 9.93
C ASP A 133 1.65 -15.80 9.58
N VAL A 134 2.19 -14.95 8.70
CA VAL A 134 3.62 -14.95 8.31
C VAL A 134 4.46 -13.83 8.92
N GLY A 135 3.94 -13.10 9.91
CA GLY A 135 4.77 -12.16 10.67
C GLY A 135 4.04 -10.93 11.24
N ALA A 136 2.72 -10.88 11.18
CA ALA A 136 1.97 -9.80 11.82
C ALA A 136 1.99 -9.91 13.35
N ASN A 137 1.93 -11.13 13.89
CA ASN A 137 1.84 -11.38 15.32
C ASN A 137 2.93 -12.37 15.77
N PRO A 138 3.87 -11.97 16.64
CA PRO A 138 4.89 -12.88 17.17
C PRO A 138 4.32 -13.87 18.19
N GLU A 139 3.23 -13.49 18.87
CA GLU A 139 2.55 -14.34 19.85
C GLU A 139 1.07 -14.45 19.52
N VAL A 140 0.59 -15.68 19.32
CA VAL A 140 -0.80 -16.00 19.04
C VAL A 140 -1.39 -16.83 20.17
N ARG A 141 -2.66 -16.58 20.50
CA ARG A 141 -3.41 -17.37 21.48
C ARG A 141 -4.58 -18.06 20.79
N PRO A 142 -4.82 -19.35 21.02
CA PRO A 142 -6.06 -20.01 20.60
C PRO A 142 -7.28 -19.25 21.13
N ILE A 143 -8.38 -19.34 20.39
CA ILE A 143 -9.66 -18.74 20.78
C ILE A 143 -10.34 -19.67 21.78
#